data_AF-A0AAN0NFT2-F1
#
_entry.id   AF-A0AAN0NFT2-F1
#
_cell.length_a   1.000
_cell.length_b   1.000
_cell.length_c   1.000
_cell.angle_alpha   90.00
_cell.angle_beta   90.00
_cell.angle_gamma   90.00
#
_symmetry.space_group_name_H-M   'P 1'
#
loop_
_entity.id
_entity.type
_entity.pdbx_description
1 polymer ?
#
loop_
_entity_poly.entity_id
_entity_poly.type
_entity_poly.pdbx_seq_one_letter_code
_entity_poly.pdbx_strand_id
1 'polypeptide(L)'
;MTTYRLRDAATLAEACYKAERIIKPPVIKSLDHSDVQAHLLKGNILLLPGSNSVRDYVKFNLRPLRLGDQRLVLKTATTAEKGASGTKWHQGFLRYSIEIFEWLKREGVQPTYIIGHSLGAAAAQILSKTYNTPAIGFAAPRPKWSKHGVVQDGRCLLVNRSDDPVAKVPSAYHHMGRTKVFTSAKHRSLFAHSMRHYISIIEEDDKFAVLPETWGG
;
A
#
# COMPACT_ATOMS: atom_id res chain seq x y z
N MET A 1 -14.64 -1.16 -16.13
CA MET A 1 -14.03 -1.26 -14.79
C MET A 1 -12.64 -1.83 -14.99
N THR A 2 -11.58 -1.11 -14.59
CA THR A 2 -10.19 -1.53 -14.87
C THR A 2 -9.83 -2.73 -14.00
N THR A 3 -9.45 -3.84 -14.62
CA THR A 3 -8.98 -5.04 -13.92
C THR A 3 -7.49 -5.23 -14.12
N TYR A 4 -6.77 -5.70 -13.10
CA TYR A 4 -5.34 -6.01 -13.19
C TYR A 4 -5.05 -7.43 -12.73
N ARG A 5 -4.14 -8.13 -13.43
CA ARG A 5 -3.70 -9.47 -13.04
C ARG A 5 -2.85 -9.40 -11.77
N LEU A 6 -3.09 -10.31 -10.83
CA LEU A 6 -2.42 -10.29 -9.54
C LEU A 6 -0.90 -10.52 -9.67
N ARG A 7 -0.48 -11.41 -10.58
CA ARG A 7 0.94 -11.66 -10.87
C ARG A 7 1.65 -10.43 -11.40
N ASP A 8 1.06 -9.76 -12.40
CA ASP A 8 1.62 -8.53 -12.96
C ASP A 8 1.73 -7.43 -11.90
N ALA A 9 0.71 -7.31 -11.03
CA ALA A 9 0.74 -6.36 -9.92
C ALA A 9 1.88 -6.67 -8.94
N ALA A 10 2.14 -7.95 -8.64
CA ALA A 10 3.23 -8.34 -7.76
C ALA A 10 4.62 -8.07 -8.38
N THR A 11 4.79 -8.33 -9.69
CA THR A 11 6.03 -7.97 -10.41
C THR A 11 6.25 -6.47 -10.40
N LEU A 12 5.20 -5.66 -10.64
CA LEU A 12 5.31 -4.20 -10.56
C LEU A 12 5.60 -3.71 -9.15
N ALA A 13 4.98 -4.31 -8.13
CA ALA A 13 5.25 -3.99 -6.73
C ALA A 13 6.68 -4.36 -6.31
N GLU A 14 7.30 -5.41 -6.87
CA GLU A 14 8.73 -5.67 -6.66
C GLU A 14 9.60 -4.63 -7.37
N ALA A 15 9.26 -4.29 -8.61
CA ALA A 15 10.02 -3.35 -9.43
C ALA A 15 9.96 -1.91 -8.90
N CYS A 16 8.87 -1.51 -8.25
CA CYS A 16 8.60 -0.11 -7.90
C CYS A 16 9.59 0.54 -6.92
N TYR A 17 10.50 -0.22 -6.32
CA TYR A 17 11.59 0.31 -5.48
C TYR A 17 12.71 0.99 -6.28
N LYS A 18 12.79 0.72 -7.59
CA LYS A 18 13.77 1.33 -8.50
C LYS A 18 13.10 1.59 -9.83
N ALA A 19 12.94 2.86 -10.21
CA ALA A 19 12.21 3.24 -11.42
C ALA A 19 12.76 2.55 -12.69
N GLU A 20 14.07 2.31 -12.74
CA GLU A 20 14.77 1.68 -13.87
C GLU A 20 14.37 0.21 -14.07
N ARG A 21 13.81 -0.43 -13.04
CA ARG A 21 13.29 -1.82 -13.12
C ARG A 21 11.89 -1.88 -13.71
N ILE A 22 11.20 -0.76 -13.86
CA ILE A 22 9.83 -0.70 -14.36
C ILE A 22 9.87 -0.60 -15.89
N ILE A 23 9.85 -1.74 -16.56
CA ILE A 23 9.99 -1.81 -18.03
C ILE A 23 8.64 -1.53 -18.72
N LYS A 24 7.56 -2.18 -18.27
CA LYS A 24 6.22 -2.03 -18.83
C LYS A 24 5.14 -2.18 -17.73
N PRO A 25 4.09 -1.34 -17.73
CA PRO A 25 3.95 -0.11 -18.52
C PRO A 25 5.02 0.93 -18.15
N PRO A 26 5.45 1.81 -19.08
CA PRO A 26 6.53 2.76 -18.79
C PRO A 26 6.10 3.80 -17.75
N VAL A 27 7.07 4.24 -16.95
CA VAL A 27 6.91 5.36 -16.01
C VAL A 27 6.71 6.65 -16.80
N ILE A 28 5.62 7.38 -16.51
CA ILE A 28 5.37 8.73 -17.05
C ILE A 28 5.97 9.78 -16.12
N LYS A 29 5.71 9.65 -14.81
CA LYS A 29 6.21 10.58 -13.79
C LYS A 29 6.55 9.83 -12.50
N SER A 30 7.47 10.40 -11.74
CA SER A 30 7.82 9.91 -10.41
C SER A 30 7.77 11.06 -9.41
N LEU A 31 7.36 10.73 -8.19
CA LEU A 31 7.53 11.55 -7.01
C LEU A 31 8.65 10.93 -6.19
N ASP A 32 9.64 11.73 -5.81
CA ASP A 32 10.65 11.38 -4.81
C ASP A 32 10.94 12.64 -3.98
N HIS A 33 10.18 12.82 -2.91
CA HIS A 33 10.22 14.03 -2.09
C HIS A 33 9.77 13.74 -0.65
N SER A 34 10.49 14.29 0.35
CA SER A 34 10.14 14.17 1.77
C SER A 34 9.86 12.73 2.24
N ASP A 35 10.72 11.78 1.83
CA ASP A 35 10.57 10.33 2.11
C ASP A 35 9.29 9.69 1.50
N VAL A 36 8.62 10.39 0.58
CA VAL A 36 7.47 9.90 -0.18
C VAL A 36 7.94 9.59 -1.60
N GLN A 37 7.76 8.32 -1.97
CA GLN A 37 8.06 7.82 -3.31
C GLN A 37 6.79 7.28 -3.96
N ALA A 38 6.57 7.62 -5.23
CA ALA A 38 5.48 7.08 -6.04
C ALA A 38 5.84 7.15 -7.53
N HIS A 39 5.28 6.25 -8.34
CA HIS A 39 5.43 6.27 -9.79
C HIS A 39 4.06 6.23 -10.46
N LEU A 40 3.85 7.12 -11.42
CA LEU A 40 2.71 7.11 -12.31
C LEU A 40 3.12 6.45 -13.62
N LEU A 41 2.50 5.32 -13.96
CA LEU A 41 2.75 4.62 -15.21
C LEU A 41 1.72 4.95 -16.28
N LYS A 42 2.06 4.63 -17.53
CA LYS A 42 1.12 4.68 -18.65
C LYS A 42 -0.15 3.90 -18.36
N GLY A 43 -1.28 4.53 -18.69
CA GLY A 43 -2.61 4.03 -18.32
C GLY A 43 -3.12 4.54 -16.97
N ASN A 44 -2.43 5.52 -16.36
CA ASN A 44 -2.73 6.08 -15.04
C ASN A 44 -2.70 5.04 -13.91
N ILE A 45 -1.73 4.13 -13.98
CA ILE A 45 -1.49 3.15 -12.91
C ILE A 45 -0.54 3.79 -11.91
N LEU A 46 -1.01 3.94 -10.67
CA LEU A 46 -0.21 4.47 -9.57
C LEU A 46 0.51 3.32 -8.87
N LEU A 47 1.84 3.35 -8.87
CA LEU A 47 2.69 2.44 -8.10
C LEU A 47 3.22 3.13 -6.85
N LEU A 48 3.03 2.47 -5.71
CA LEU A 48 3.38 2.97 -4.40
C LEU A 48 4.39 2.00 -3.73
N PRO A 49 5.71 2.32 -3.78
CA PRO A 49 6.70 1.54 -3.07
C PRO A 49 6.52 1.57 -1.55
N GLY A 50 7.11 0.58 -0.89
CA GLY A 50 7.32 0.64 0.55
C GLY A 50 8.45 1.61 0.91
N SER A 51 8.69 1.76 2.21
CA SER A 51 9.88 2.50 2.68
C SER A 51 11.15 1.67 2.46
N ASN A 52 12.28 2.33 2.18
CA ASN A 52 13.60 1.66 2.18
C ASN A 52 14.05 1.20 3.58
N SER A 53 13.30 1.53 4.64
CA SER A 53 13.62 1.16 6.02
C SER A 53 12.37 0.73 6.81
N VAL A 54 11.44 -0.01 6.18
CA VAL A 54 10.15 -0.43 6.78
C VAL A 54 10.31 -1.08 8.15
N ARG A 55 11.33 -1.92 8.36
CA ARG A 55 11.54 -2.55 9.68
C ARG A 55 11.80 -1.50 10.75
N ASP A 56 12.49 -0.41 10.45
CA ASP A 56 12.68 0.70 11.38
C ASP A 56 11.45 1.60 11.48
N TYR A 57 10.77 1.84 10.36
CA TYR A 57 9.52 2.60 10.33
C TYR A 57 8.41 1.94 11.18
N VAL A 58 8.30 0.61 11.12
CA VAL A 58 7.25 -0.17 11.80
C VAL A 58 7.67 -0.59 13.22
N LYS A 59 8.93 -0.99 13.43
CA LYS A 59 9.44 -1.41 14.75
C LYS A 59 9.70 -0.22 15.67
N PHE A 60 10.04 0.95 15.10
CA PHE A 60 10.16 2.18 15.86
C PHE A 60 8.95 3.11 15.74
N ASN A 61 8.12 3.10 14.67
CA ASN A 61 6.87 3.90 14.50
C ASN A 61 6.95 5.40 14.88
N LEU A 62 8.18 5.91 15.02
CA LEU A 62 8.54 7.13 15.74
C LEU A 62 9.87 7.70 15.22
N ARG A 63 10.12 7.65 13.91
CA ARG A 63 10.96 8.72 13.33
C ARG A 63 10.01 9.83 12.90
N PRO A 64 10.25 11.10 13.27
CA PRO A 64 9.50 12.20 12.72
C PRO A 64 9.70 12.14 11.20
N LEU A 65 8.67 11.70 10.45
CA LEU A 65 8.65 11.92 9.02
C LEU A 65 8.82 13.44 8.84
N ARG A 66 9.85 13.86 8.12
CA ARG A 66 10.00 15.27 7.75
C ARG A 66 9.09 15.52 6.55
N LEU A 67 7.82 15.78 6.84
CA LEU A 67 6.83 16.20 5.84
C LEU A 67 6.91 17.72 5.73
N GLY A 68 7.68 18.19 4.74
CA GLY A 68 8.03 19.61 4.63
C GLY A 68 8.70 20.14 5.90
N ASP A 69 8.23 21.29 6.41
CA ASP A 69 8.75 21.94 7.63
C ASP A 69 8.19 21.35 8.94
N GLN A 70 7.22 20.44 8.87
CA GLN A 70 6.58 19.89 10.07
C GLN A 70 7.27 18.59 10.52
N ARG A 71 7.90 18.64 11.70
CA ARG A 71 8.34 17.43 12.41
C ARG A 71 7.13 16.80 13.09
N LEU A 72 6.74 15.60 12.67
CA LEU A 72 5.75 14.81 13.40
C LEU A 72 6.31 14.46 14.79
N VAL A 73 5.81 15.13 15.83
CA VAL A 73 6.17 14.82 17.22
C VAL A 73 5.68 13.41 17.54
N LEU A 74 6.57 12.58 18.07
CA LEU A 74 6.37 11.18 18.44
C LEU A 74 5.02 10.87 19.12
N LYS A 75 4.54 11.75 20.00
CA LYS A 75 3.28 11.56 20.73
C LYS A 75 2.03 11.60 19.83
N THR A 76 2.13 12.18 18.64
CA THR A 76 1.01 12.37 17.71
C THR A 76 1.03 11.33 16.58
N ALA A 77 2.18 10.78 16.22
CA ALA A 77 2.34 9.89 15.06
C ALA A 77 1.53 8.59 15.13
N THR A 78 1.18 8.12 16.34
CA THR A 78 0.33 6.95 16.60
C THR A 78 -1.15 7.29 16.75
N THR A 79 -1.51 8.57 16.71
CA THR A 79 -2.89 9.03 16.87
C THR A 79 -3.69 8.84 15.59
N ALA A 80 -5.00 8.64 15.77
CA ALA A 80 -5.92 8.56 14.67
C ALA A 80 -6.34 9.98 14.24
N GLU A 81 -6.19 10.30 12.96
CA GLU A 81 -6.58 11.58 12.35
C GLU A 81 -7.77 11.38 11.41
N LYS A 82 -8.70 12.34 11.37
CA LYS A 82 -9.84 12.29 10.46
C LYS A 82 -9.39 12.69 9.06
N GLY A 83 -9.61 11.81 8.07
CA GLY A 83 -9.53 12.17 6.66
C GLY A 83 -10.75 12.98 6.19
N ALA A 84 -10.72 13.46 4.95
CA ALA A 84 -11.78 14.31 4.38
C ALA A 84 -13.19 13.68 4.42
N SER A 85 -13.29 12.34 4.36
CA SER A 85 -14.56 11.62 4.46
C SER A 85 -15.02 11.34 5.91
N GLY A 86 -14.36 11.93 6.91
CA GLY A 86 -14.60 11.67 8.33
C GLY A 86 -14.04 10.34 8.86
N THR A 87 -13.52 9.47 7.98
CA THR A 87 -12.87 8.21 8.37
C THR A 87 -11.60 8.50 9.16
N LYS A 88 -11.41 7.81 10.29
CA LYS A 88 -10.21 7.95 11.12
C LYS A 88 -9.11 6.99 10.66
N TRP A 89 -7.93 7.54 10.40
CA TRP A 89 -6.76 6.84 9.89
C TRP A 89 -5.56 7.02 10.82
N HIS A 90 -4.60 6.11 10.77
CA HIS A 90 -3.29 6.35 11.39
C HIS A 90 -2.66 7.59 10.76
N GLN A 91 -2.26 8.58 11.58
CA GLN A 91 -1.77 9.87 11.10
C GLN A 91 -0.65 9.73 10.05
N GLY A 92 0.37 8.91 10.32
CA GLY A 92 1.49 8.73 9.39
C GLY A 92 1.08 8.25 8.00
N PHE A 93 0.17 7.27 7.92
CA PHE A 93 -0.31 6.74 6.64
C PHE A 93 -1.22 7.74 5.92
N LEU A 94 -2.02 8.51 6.67
CA LEU A 94 -2.85 9.56 6.11
C LEU A 94 -2.00 10.67 5.49
N ARG A 95 -0.96 11.14 6.19
CA ARG A 95 -0.09 12.20 5.70
C ARG A 95 0.71 11.78 4.46
N TYR A 96 1.28 10.58 4.48
CA TYR A 96 1.91 10.00 3.28
C TYR A 96 0.94 9.96 2.08
N SER A 97 -0.33 9.59 2.32
CA SER A 97 -1.35 9.57 1.27
C SER A 97 -1.74 10.97 0.77
N ILE A 98 -1.76 11.98 1.64
CA ILE A 98 -2.05 13.37 1.27
C ILE A 98 -0.96 13.92 0.34
N GLU A 99 0.31 13.66 0.60
CA GLU A 99 1.41 14.10 -0.27
C GLU A 99 1.26 13.55 -1.70
N ILE A 100 0.95 12.26 -1.82
CA ILE A 100 0.68 11.62 -3.11
C ILE A 100 -0.57 12.21 -3.77
N PHE A 101 -1.63 12.47 -2.99
CA PHE A 101 -2.85 13.08 -3.50
C PHE A 101 -2.60 14.49 -4.05
N GLU A 102 -1.90 15.35 -3.31
CA GLU A 102 -1.59 16.72 -3.76
C GLU A 102 -0.61 16.71 -4.94
N TRP A 103 0.31 15.75 -5.00
CA TRP A 103 1.12 15.53 -6.19
C TRP A 103 0.25 15.21 -7.41
N LEU A 104 -0.59 14.17 -7.35
CA LEU A 104 -1.47 13.78 -8.45
C LEU A 104 -2.41 14.92 -8.90
N LYS A 105 -2.92 15.68 -7.93
CA LYS A 105 -3.75 16.86 -8.18
C LYS A 105 -3.00 17.95 -8.93
N ARG A 106 -1.75 18.26 -8.54
CA ARG A 106 -0.89 19.21 -9.28
C ARG A 106 -0.59 18.73 -10.71
N GLU A 107 -0.46 17.43 -10.88
CA GLU A 107 -0.27 16.82 -12.21
C GLU A 107 -1.55 16.74 -13.05
N GLY A 108 -2.72 17.05 -12.47
CA GLY A 108 -4.01 16.93 -13.15
C GLY A 108 -4.38 15.49 -13.51
N VAL A 109 -3.88 14.50 -12.75
CA VAL A 109 -4.07 13.08 -13.04
C VAL A 109 -4.95 12.40 -11.98
N GLN A 110 -5.88 11.56 -12.43
CA GLN A 110 -6.59 10.61 -11.58
C GLN A 110 -6.12 9.18 -11.90
N PRO A 111 -5.71 8.39 -10.89
CA PRO A 111 -5.32 7.01 -11.11
C PRO A 111 -6.53 6.18 -11.56
N THR A 112 -6.32 5.26 -12.50
CA THR A 112 -7.33 4.27 -12.91
C THR A 112 -7.11 2.92 -12.24
N TYR A 113 -5.94 2.74 -11.62
CA TYR A 113 -5.57 1.59 -10.82
C TYR A 113 -4.44 1.95 -9.84
N ILE A 114 -4.40 1.31 -8.68
CA ILE A 114 -3.36 1.55 -7.66
C ILE A 114 -2.73 0.22 -7.24
N ILE A 115 -1.40 0.16 -7.21
CA ILE A 115 -0.65 -1.00 -6.71
C ILE A 115 0.31 -0.49 -5.65
N GLY A 116 0.31 -1.14 -4.48
CA GLY A 116 1.19 -0.76 -3.39
C GLY A 116 1.84 -1.94 -2.70
N HIS A 117 3.03 -1.73 -2.13
CA HIS A 117 3.66 -2.65 -1.21
C HIS A 117 3.97 -1.98 0.12
N SER A 118 3.79 -2.69 1.23
CA SER A 118 4.14 -2.21 2.57
C SER A 118 3.49 -0.85 2.92
N LEU A 119 4.28 0.19 3.22
CA LEU A 119 3.80 1.57 3.41
C LEU A 119 2.92 2.03 2.24
N GLY A 120 3.34 1.79 1.00
CA GLY A 120 2.56 2.10 -0.18
C GLY A 120 1.25 1.30 -0.27
N ALA A 121 1.18 0.10 0.31
CA ALA A 121 -0.06 -0.67 0.41
C ALA A 121 -1.02 -0.11 1.48
N ALA A 122 -0.52 0.55 2.53
CA ALA A 122 -1.39 1.32 3.43
C ALA A 122 -1.93 2.58 2.75
N ALA A 123 -1.11 3.25 1.95
CA ALA A 123 -1.56 4.39 1.14
C ALA A 123 -2.58 3.98 0.07
N ALA A 124 -2.38 2.82 -0.58
CA ALA A 124 -3.31 2.27 -1.55
C ALA A 124 -4.72 2.07 -0.96
N GLN A 125 -4.83 1.66 0.30
CA GLN A 125 -6.12 1.58 1.00
C GLN A 125 -6.80 2.97 1.06
N ILE A 126 -6.09 4.00 1.50
CA ILE A 126 -6.65 5.35 1.64
C ILE A 126 -7.00 5.97 0.26
N LEU A 127 -6.09 5.83 -0.71
CA LEU A 127 -6.22 6.43 -2.04
C LEU A 127 -7.25 5.72 -2.92
N SER A 128 -7.38 4.39 -2.83
CA SER A 128 -8.42 3.64 -3.56
C SER A 128 -9.81 4.07 -3.17
N LYS A 129 -10.03 4.31 -1.87
CA LYS A 129 -11.24 4.94 -1.37
C LYS A 129 -11.39 6.36 -1.91
N THR A 130 -10.36 7.18 -1.80
CA THR A 130 -10.41 8.60 -2.20
C THR A 130 -10.78 8.78 -3.68
N TYR A 131 -10.19 7.97 -4.56
CA TYR A 131 -10.41 8.02 -6.00
C TYR A 131 -11.47 7.04 -6.50
N ASN A 132 -12.16 6.29 -5.63
CA ASN A 132 -13.08 5.21 -6.00
C ASN A 132 -12.49 4.24 -7.05
N THR A 133 -11.21 3.92 -6.89
CA THR A 133 -10.40 3.26 -7.91
C THR A 133 -9.91 1.91 -7.39
N PRO A 134 -9.92 0.85 -8.21
CA PRO A 134 -9.42 -0.44 -7.78
C PRO A 134 -7.95 -0.42 -7.39
N ALA A 135 -7.62 -1.23 -6.38
CA ALA A 135 -6.26 -1.33 -5.88
C ALA A 135 -5.87 -2.73 -5.42
N ILE A 136 -4.58 -3.05 -5.57
CA ILE A 136 -3.95 -4.23 -4.95
C ILE A 136 -2.83 -3.76 -4.02
N GLY A 137 -2.89 -4.18 -2.77
CA GLY A 137 -1.85 -3.97 -1.77
C GLY A 137 -1.19 -5.28 -1.37
N PHE A 138 0.14 -5.29 -1.30
CA PHE A 138 0.92 -6.41 -0.77
C PHE A 138 1.54 -6.04 0.57
N ALA A 139 1.57 -6.97 1.52
CA ALA A 139 2.22 -6.77 2.83
C ALA A 139 1.70 -5.53 3.58
N ALA A 140 0.40 -5.28 3.49
CA ALA A 140 -0.19 -4.02 3.90
C ALA A 140 -0.31 -3.93 5.43
N PRO A 141 0.20 -2.88 6.08
CA PRO A 141 -0.15 -2.58 7.45
C PRO A 141 -1.60 -2.08 7.55
N ARG A 142 -2.05 -1.83 8.78
CA ARG A 142 -3.43 -1.52 9.14
C ARG A 142 -3.63 -0.01 9.36
N PRO A 143 -4.17 0.75 8.39
CA PRO A 143 -4.28 2.19 8.51
C PRO A 143 -5.58 2.67 9.15
N LYS A 144 -6.65 1.87 9.17
CA LYS A 144 -7.99 2.31 9.57
C LYS A 144 -8.21 2.13 11.05
N TRP A 145 -8.64 3.17 11.77
CA TRP A 145 -8.87 3.04 13.23
C TRP A 145 -10.10 2.19 13.56
N SER A 146 -11.18 2.29 12.77
CA SER A 146 -12.44 1.60 13.06
C SER A 146 -12.47 0.18 12.49
N LYS A 147 -13.15 -0.73 13.19
CA LYS A 147 -13.50 -2.07 12.69
C LYS A 147 -14.57 -2.04 11.60
N HIS A 148 -15.46 -1.04 11.65
CA HIS A 148 -16.59 -0.94 10.75
C HIS A 148 -16.14 -0.69 9.30
N GLY A 149 -16.95 -1.19 8.36
CA GLY A 149 -16.78 -0.90 6.95
C GLY A 149 -16.92 0.59 6.66
N VAL A 150 -16.27 1.06 5.60
CA VAL A 150 -16.36 2.44 5.12
C VAL A 150 -16.91 2.46 3.69
N VAL A 151 -17.42 3.60 3.24
CA VAL A 151 -17.82 3.73 1.83
C VAL A 151 -16.63 3.37 0.94
N GLN A 152 -16.86 2.51 -0.06
CA GLN A 152 -15.85 1.98 -0.99
C GLN A 152 -14.79 1.06 -0.36
N ASP A 153 -15.08 0.43 0.80
CA ASP A 153 -14.18 -0.54 1.45
C ASP A 153 -13.76 -1.67 0.49
N GLY A 154 -14.64 -2.07 -0.43
CA GLY A 154 -14.42 -3.19 -1.34
C GLY A 154 -13.42 -2.96 -2.48
N ARG A 155 -12.88 -1.74 -2.68
CA ARG A 155 -12.04 -1.42 -3.85
C ARG A 155 -10.61 -1.93 -3.77
N CYS A 156 -10.12 -2.22 -2.57
CA CYS A 156 -8.75 -2.62 -2.33
C CYS A 156 -8.68 -4.12 -1.99
N LEU A 157 -7.92 -4.90 -2.76
CA LEU A 157 -7.52 -6.25 -2.40
C LEU A 157 -6.19 -6.19 -1.66
N LEU A 158 -6.12 -6.77 -0.48
CA LEU A 158 -4.88 -6.89 0.29
C LEU A 158 -4.43 -8.35 0.30
N VAL A 159 -3.24 -8.61 -0.24
CA VAL A 159 -2.58 -9.91 -0.16
C VAL A 159 -1.55 -9.83 0.95
N ASN A 160 -1.81 -10.55 2.04
CA ASN A 160 -1.01 -10.55 3.25
C ASN A 160 -0.54 -11.95 3.60
N ARG A 161 0.59 -12.04 4.29
CA ARG A 161 1.10 -13.29 4.84
C ARG A 161 0.78 -13.42 6.31
N SER A 162 0.49 -14.65 6.76
CA SER A 162 0.28 -14.93 8.19
C SER A 162 1.58 -14.82 9.01
N ASP A 163 2.72 -15.01 8.37
CA ASP A 163 4.06 -14.90 8.97
C ASP A 163 4.70 -13.51 8.81
N ASP A 164 4.08 -12.57 8.09
CA ASP A 164 4.58 -11.19 7.98
C ASP A 164 4.06 -10.32 9.14
N PRO A 165 4.92 -9.82 10.04
CA PRO A 165 4.49 -8.98 11.16
C PRO A 165 3.94 -7.62 10.72
N VAL A 166 4.34 -7.09 9.55
CA VAL A 166 3.86 -5.78 9.08
C VAL A 166 2.36 -5.81 8.79
N ALA A 167 1.83 -6.96 8.34
CA ALA A 167 0.39 -7.11 8.12
C ALA A 167 -0.44 -7.05 9.42
N LYS A 168 0.21 -7.12 10.59
CA LYS A 168 -0.45 -7.17 11.90
C LYS A 168 -0.39 -5.85 12.66
N VAL A 169 0.33 -4.85 12.13
CA VAL A 169 0.55 -3.58 12.79
C VAL A 169 -0.08 -2.40 12.06
N PRO A 170 -0.37 -1.30 12.77
CA PRO A 170 -0.51 -1.22 14.23
C PRO A 170 -1.69 -2.06 14.74
N SER A 171 -1.56 -2.68 15.91
CA SER A 171 -2.49 -3.71 16.40
C SER A 171 -3.90 -3.18 16.72
N ALA A 172 -4.00 -1.91 17.14
CA ALA A 172 -5.27 -1.23 17.42
C ALA A 172 -6.02 -0.76 16.16
N TYR A 173 -5.41 -0.92 14.98
CA TYR A 173 -5.98 -0.52 13.71
C TYR A 173 -6.39 -1.75 12.90
N HIS A 174 -7.08 -1.49 11.79
CA HIS A 174 -7.68 -2.45 10.89
C HIS A 174 -7.29 -2.16 9.44
N HIS A 175 -7.35 -3.19 8.62
CA HIS A 175 -7.31 -3.06 7.17
C HIS A 175 -8.61 -2.44 6.65
N MET A 176 -8.50 -1.70 5.55
CA MET A 176 -9.61 -1.33 4.67
C MET A 176 -9.41 -2.12 3.37
N GLY A 177 -10.44 -2.79 2.86
CA GLY A 177 -10.27 -3.72 1.74
C GLY A 177 -10.71 -5.14 2.01
N ARG A 178 -10.74 -5.94 0.94
CA ARG A 178 -10.81 -7.39 1.03
C ARG A 178 -9.42 -7.93 1.34
N THR A 179 -9.22 -8.41 2.56
CA THR A 179 -7.94 -8.98 2.98
C THR A 179 -7.93 -10.49 2.75
N LYS A 180 -6.92 -10.98 2.04
CA LYS A 180 -6.63 -12.40 1.86
C LYS A 180 -5.30 -12.70 2.54
N VAL A 181 -5.34 -13.54 3.58
CA VAL A 181 -4.17 -13.91 4.37
C VAL A 181 -3.73 -15.32 3.99
N PHE A 182 -2.47 -15.45 3.59
CA PHE A 182 -1.87 -16.70 3.15
C PHE A 182 -0.88 -17.24 4.15
N THR A 183 -0.95 -18.54 4.37
CA THR A 183 0.09 -19.27 5.10
C THR A 183 0.98 -19.95 4.07
N SER A 184 2.20 -19.44 3.93
CA SER A 184 3.24 -19.99 3.05
C SER A 184 3.75 -21.32 3.59
N ALA A 185 4.04 -22.27 2.72
CA ALA A 185 4.64 -23.55 3.10
C ALA A 185 6.02 -23.35 3.76
N LYS A 186 6.73 -22.28 3.38
CA LYS A 186 8.00 -21.86 3.99
C LYS A 186 7.76 -20.67 4.92
N HIS A 187 7.76 -20.92 6.23
CA HIS A 187 7.63 -19.86 7.24
C HIS A 187 8.91 -19.02 7.32
N ARG A 188 8.80 -17.70 7.17
CA ARG A 188 9.93 -16.76 7.06
C ARG A 188 9.84 -15.53 7.96
N SER A 189 8.90 -15.47 8.91
CA SER A 189 8.77 -14.44 9.98
C SER A 189 9.42 -13.07 9.66
N LEU A 190 10.61 -12.81 10.20
CA LEU A 190 11.32 -11.52 10.10
C LEU A 190 11.76 -11.12 8.67
N PHE A 191 11.82 -12.08 7.74
CA PHE A 191 12.20 -11.85 6.35
C PHE A 191 11.00 -11.93 5.39
N ALA A 192 9.81 -12.31 5.87
CA ALA A 192 8.62 -12.55 5.04
C ALA A 192 8.10 -11.30 4.30
N HIS A 193 8.57 -10.11 4.69
CA HIS A 193 8.05 -8.83 4.20
C HIS A 193 8.48 -8.44 2.77
N SER A 194 9.46 -9.13 2.18
CA SER A 194 9.93 -8.84 0.81
C SER A 194 8.92 -9.27 -0.25
N MET A 195 8.73 -8.47 -1.30
CA MET A 195 7.87 -8.80 -2.44
C MET A 195 8.19 -10.15 -3.09
N ARG A 196 9.47 -10.57 -3.07
CA ARG A 196 9.85 -11.91 -3.56
C ARG A 196 9.08 -13.04 -2.89
N HIS A 197 8.81 -12.91 -1.59
CA HIS A 197 8.06 -13.91 -0.84
C HIS A 197 6.55 -13.82 -1.07
N TYR A 198 6.06 -12.66 -1.51
CA TYR A 198 4.67 -12.51 -1.95
C TYR A 198 4.47 -13.06 -3.36
N ILE A 199 5.44 -12.89 -4.26
CA ILE A 199 5.45 -13.53 -5.59
C ILE A 199 5.41 -15.05 -5.43
N SER A 200 6.27 -15.63 -4.58
CA SER A 200 6.24 -17.08 -4.32
C SER A 200 4.89 -17.57 -3.80
N ILE A 201 4.14 -16.76 -3.05
CA ILE A 201 2.80 -17.15 -2.61
C ILE A 201 1.80 -17.16 -3.75
N ILE A 202 1.88 -16.19 -4.66
CA ILE A 202 0.96 -16.15 -5.80
C ILE A 202 1.22 -17.36 -6.71
N GLU A 203 2.49 -17.75 -6.87
CA GLU A 203 2.87 -18.98 -7.57
C GLU A 203 2.44 -20.26 -6.81
N GLU A 204 2.54 -20.26 -5.48
CA GLU A 204 2.04 -21.37 -4.65
C GLU A 204 0.51 -21.47 -4.71
N ASP A 205 -0.21 -20.34 -4.75
CA ASP A 205 -1.67 -20.29 -4.82
C ASP A 205 -2.24 -20.85 -6.11
N ASP A 206 -1.47 -20.95 -7.20
CA ASP A 206 -1.89 -21.73 -8.39
C ASP A 206 -2.32 -23.16 -8.04
N LYS A 207 -1.84 -23.68 -6.91
CA LYS A 207 -2.17 -25.00 -6.39
C LYS A 207 -3.40 -25.01 -5.47
N PHE A 208 -3.76 -23.86 -4.89
CA PHE A 208 -4.81 -23.72 -3.89
C PHE A 208 -6.04 -22.93 -4.39
N ALA A 209 -5.86 -22.11 -5.44
CA ALA A 209 -6.85 -21.26 -6.09
C ALA A 209 -7.65 -20.35 -5.12
N VAL A 210 -6.98 -19.78 -4.11
CA VAL A 210 -7.64 -18.95 -3.08
C VAL A 210 -7.58 -17.46 -3.42
N LEU A 211 -6.58 -17.03 -4.20
CA LEU A 211 -6.46 -15.67 -4.74
C LEU A 211 -7.27 -15.50 -6.02
N PRO A 212 -7.83 -14.31 -6.25
CA PRO A 212 -8.37 -14.00 -7.56
C PRO A 212 -7.24 -13.80 -8.58
N GLU A 213 -7.43 -14.28 -9.81
CA GLU A 213 -6.47 -14.05 -10.91
C GLU A 213 -6.38 -12.57 -11.27
N THR A 214 -7.52 -11.88 -11.26
CA THR A 214 -7.64 -10.45 -11.56
C THR A 214 -8.43 -9.73 -10.49
N TRP A 215 -8.17 -8.43 -10.33
CA TRP A 215 -8.92 -7.59 -9.40
C TRP A 215 -9.39 -6.31 -10.07
N GLY A 216 -10.67 -5.97 -9.88
CA GLY A 216 -11.30 -4.75 -10.42
C GLY A 216 -12.02 -3.90 -9.38
N GLY A 217 -11.99 -4.32 -8.11
CA GLY A 217 -12.70 -3.68 -7.00
C GLY A 217 -14.16 -4.07 -6.84
#